data_AF-A0A967SQQ5-F1
#
_entry.id   AF-A0A967SQQ5-F1
#
_cell.length_a   1.000
_cell.length_b   1.000
_cell.length_c   1.000
_cell.angle_alpha   90.00
_cell.angle_beta   90.00
_cell.angle_gamma   90.00
#
_symmetry.space_group_name_H-M   'P 1'
#
loop_
_entity.id
_entity.type
_entity.pdbx_description
1 polymer ?
#
loop_
_entity_poly.entity_id
_entity_poly.type
_entity_poly.pdbx_seq_one_letter_code
_entity_poly.pdbx_strand_id
1 'polypeptide(L)'
;RSFGYAHPYAIFSNNYVDCTTIAENMHPEYYTVGIEAYQADSTNVIFNNIFTNCRIGVRYEGDPTLFVRYSDFYNIAYELFHGDSVIFDNCIFSNPMILDSTDFHLQAYSPCIDTGDPNVYDPDSTRSDMGVYGGPWGESYVYLDLPPEVPDSLETEVAAGMDTIYLEWLFNTEADFNRYQFHRDTVDGFQPSVFNLIAEP
;
A
#
# COMPACT_ATOMS: atom_id res chain seq x y z
N ARG A 1 18.32 5.51 -4.96
CA ARG A 1 17.03 5.51 -4.24
C ARG A 1 16.33 6.80 -4.60
N SER A 2 15.28 6.73 -5.41
CA SER A 2 14.56 7.90 -5.90
C SER A 2 13.21 7.97 -5.21
N PHE A 3 12.82 9.17 -4.82
CA PHE A 3 11.43 9.50 -4.51
C PHE A 3 10.64 9.51 -5.82
N GLY A 4 9.56 8.75 -5.89
CA GLY A 4 8.65 8.74 -7.03
C GLY A 4 7.31 9.35 -6.67
N TYR A 5 7.22 10.69 -6.58
CA TYR A 5 6.00 11.36 -7.04
C TYR A 5 6.05 11.23 -8.56
N ALA A 6 5.34 10.26 -9.14
CA ALA A 6 5.30 10.19 -10.58
C ALA A 6 4.34 11.28 -11.10
N HIS A 7 4.92 12.34 -11.66
CA HIS A 7 4.47 12.78 -12.98
C HIS A 7 4.20 11.53 -13.85
N PRO A 8 3.28 11.54 -14.83
CA PRO A 8 2.64 10.37 -15.45
C PRO A 8 3.54 9.24 -16.02
N TYR A 9 4.86 9.32 -15.88
CA TYR A 9 5.88 8.34 -16.19
C TYR A 9 6.98 8.33 -15.10
N ALA A 10 6.90 7.45 -14.10
CA ALA A 10 8.07 7.11 -13.28
C ALA A 10 8.94 6.16 -14.10
N ILE A 11 9.86 6.73 -14.89
CA ILE A 11 10.74 5.99 -15.78
C ILE A 11 11.99 5.59 -14.99
N PHE A 12 12.07 4.33 -14.59
CA PHE A 12 13.34 3.72 -14.20
C PHE A 12 13.94 3.07 -15.44
N SER A 13 14.91 3.73 -16.08
CA SER A 13 15.59 3.17 -17.26
C SER A 13 16.52 1.99 -16.95
N ASN A 14 16.56 1.52 -15.70
CA ASN A 14 17.28 0.33 -15.26
C ASN A 14 16.31 -0.63 -14.57
N ASN A 15 16.29 -1.88 -15.00
CA ASN A 15 15.44 -2.94 -14.45
C ASN A 15 15.98 -3.52 -13.13
N TYR A 16 16.74 -2.73 -12.37
CA TYR A 16 17.21 -3.04 -11.03
C TYR A 16 16.69 -1.95 -10.10
N VAL A 17 15.56 -2.23 -9.45
CA VAL A 17 14.90 -1.30 -8.51
C VAL A 17 14.69 -2.01 -7.19
N ASP A 18 15.26 -1.44 -6.14
CA ASP A 18 15.18 -1.97 -4.79
C ASP A 18 14.81 -0.92 -3.75
N CYS A 19 14.18 -1.38 -2.66
CA CYS A 19 13.92 -0.58 -1.46
C CYS A 19 13.32 0.79 -1.79
N THR A 20 12.23 0.81 -2.55
CA THR A 20 11.54 2.04 -2.99
C THR A 20 10.05 1.96 -2.69
N THR A 21 9.46 3.07 -2.27
CA THR A 21 8.00 3.24 -2.16
C THR A 21 7.50 4.02 -3.38
N ILE A 22 6.61 3.41 -4.14
CA ILE A 22 5.94 3.96 -5.32
C ILE A 22 4.48 4.20 -4.92
N ALA A 23 4.13 5.47 -4.75
CA ALA A 23 2.83 5.86 -4.22
C ALA A 23 2.11 6.87 -5.13
N GLU A 24 0.78 6.94 -4.99
CA GLU A 24 -0.07 8.02 -5.53
C GLU A 24 -0.06 8.18 -7.06
N ASN A 25 0.26 7.10 -7.79
CA ASN A 25 0.24 7.09 -9.25
C ASN A 25 -1.13 6.66 -9.79
N MET A 26 -2.21 7.21 -9.23
CA MET A 26 -3.60 6.98 -9.64
C MET A 26 -4.12 8.16 -10.45
N HIS A 27 -3.85 8.17 -11.77
CA HIS A 27 -4.56 9.10 -12.65
C HIS A 27 -5.70 8.38 -13.39
N PRO A 28 -6.98 8.82 -13.26
CA PRO A 28 -8.13 8.14 -13.85
C PRO A 28 -8.16 8.23 -15.38
N GLU A 29 -7.63 9.31 -15.95
CA GLU A 29 -7.68 9.57 -17.40
C GLU A 29 -6.36 9.28 -18.13
N TYR A 30 -5.25 9.10 -17.40
CA TYR A 30 -3.94 8.90 -18.01
C TYR A 30 -3.41 7.52 -17.66
N TYR A 31 -2.72 6.94 -18.64
CA TYR A 31 -2.01 5.69 -18.49
C TYR A 31 -0.78 5.93 -17.60
N THR A 32 -0.96 5.72 -16.30
CA THR A 32 0.05 5.94 -15.26
C THR A 32 0.56 4.60 -14.75
N VAL A 33 1.88 4.49 -14.62
CA VAL A 33 2.57 3.26 -14.24
C VAL A 33 3.52 3.58 -13.09
N GLY A 34 3.57 2.68 -12.10
CA GLY A 34 4.48 2.79 -10.98
C GLY A 34 5.95 2.63 -11.38
N ILE A 35 6.27 1.55 -12.11
CA ILE A 35 7.58 1.36 -12.74
C ILE A 35 7.39 0.98 -14.21
N GLU A 36 8.01 1.75 -15.11
CA GLU A 36 8.16 1.37 -16.50
C GLU A 36 9.56 0.81 -16.76
N ALA A 37 9.63 -0.45 -17.15
CA ALA A 37 10.84 -1.22 -17.41
C ALA A 37 10.89 -1.70 -18.88
N TYR A 38 12.08 -1.76 -19.45
CA TYR A 38 12.32 -2.12 -20.86
C TYR A 38 13.45 -3.13 -20.99
N GLN A 39 13.56 -3.85 -22.10
CA GLN A 39 14.72 -4.73 -22.34
C GLN A 39 16.06 -4.07 -21.94
N ALA A 40 16.84 -4.74 -21.08
CA ALA A 40 18.16 -4.31 -20.65
C ALA A 40 19.19 -5.41 -20.87
N ASP A 41 20.44 -5.03 -21.11
CA ASP A 41 21.60 -5.94 -21.25
C ASP A 41 22.04 -6.57 -19.90
N SER A 42 21.30 -6.29 -18.81
CA SER A 42 21.63 -6.66 -17.43
C SER A 42 20.47 -7.41 -16.75
N THR A 43 20.58 -7.67 -15.44
CA THR A 43 19.55 -8.39 -14.67
C THR A 43 18.25 -7.58 -14.56
N ASN A 44 17.13 -8.21 -14.92
CA ASN A 44 15.79 -7.66 -14.79
C ASN A 44 15.15 -8.12 -13.47
N VAL A 45 15.43 -7.40 -12.37
CA VAL A 45 14.91 -7.71 -11.04
C VAL A 45 14.43 -6.46 -10.31
N ILE A 46 13.16 -6.46 -9.93
CA ILE A 46 12.54 -5.46 -9.05
C ILE A 46 12.25 -6.14 -7.72
N PHE A 47 12.71 -5.61 -6.59
CA PHE A 47 12.48 -6.25 -5.30
C PHE A 47 12.45 -5.30 -4.10
N ASN A 48 11.89 -5.71 -2.95
CA ASN A 48 11.79 -4.88 -1.73
C ASN A 48 11.06 -3.55 -1.94
N ASN A 49 10.11 -3.49 -2.86
CA ASN A 49 9.38 -2.27 -3.14
C ASN A 49 7.96 -2.32 -2.57
N ILE A 50 7.40 -1.15 -2.27
CA ILE A 50 5.98 -1.01 -1.95
C ILE A 50 5.34 -0.21 -3.08
N PHE A 51 4.30 -0.77 -3.70
CA PHE A 51 3.43 -0.09 -4.66
C PHE A 51 2.10 0.15 -3.98
N THR A 52 1.74 1.41 -3.74
CA THR A 52 0.46 1.78 -3.14
C THR A 52 -0.24 2.84 -3.96
N ASN A 53 -1.57 2.79 -4.06
CA ASN A 53 -2.36 3.81 -4.75
C ASN A 53 -1.83 4.08 -6.18
N CYS A 54 -1.60 3.02 -6.95
CA CYS A 54 -1.12 3.11 -8.34
C CYS A 54 -2.18 2.60 -9.31
N ARG A 55 -2.26 3.16 -10.51
CA ARG A 55 -3.13 2.61 -11.56
C ARG A 55 -2.59 1.28 -12.06
N ILE A 56 -1.31 1.27 -12.45
CA ILE A 56 -0.58 0.10 -12.91
C ILE A 56 0.67 -0.06 -12.05
N GLY A 57 0.94 -1.27 -11.56
CA GLY A 57 2.13 -1.53 -10.74
C GLY A 57 3.43 -1.41 -11.55
N VAL A 58 3.69 -2.40 -12.40
CA VAL A 58 4.88 -2.45 -13.26
C VAL A 58 4.47 -2.69 -14.71
N ARG A 59 5.02 -1.91 -15.63
CA ARG A 59 4.98 -2.18 -17.07
C ARG A 59 6.34 -2.72 -17.51
N TYR A 60 6.33 -3.79 -18.28
CA TYR A 60 7.52 -4.38 -18.85
C TYR A 60 7.34 -4.71 -20.32
N GLU A 61 8.19 -4.12 -21.17
CA GLU A 61 8.24 -4.44 -22.60
C GLU A 61 9.67 -4.82 -22.96
N GLY A 62 9.92 -6.13 -23.07
CA GLY A 62 11.27 -6.64 -23.30
C GLY A 62 11.46 -8.15 -23.12
N ASP A 63 12.65 -8.60 -23.49
CA ASP A 63 13.16 -9.97 -23.38
C ASP A 63 14.61 -9.87 -22.87
N PRO A 64 15.01 -10.49 -21.74
CA PRO A 64 14.42 -11.64 -21.04
C PRO A 64 13.32 -11.30 -20.02
N THR A 65 12.71 -12.33 -19.43
CA THR A 65 11.72 -12.24 -18.34
C THR A 65 12.15 -11.26 -17.24
N LEU A 66 11.21 -10.42 -16.77
CA LEU A 66 11.38 -9.59 -15.58
C LEU A 66 10.97 -10.36 -14.33
N PHE A 67 11.81 -10.33 -13.30
CA PHE A 67 11.47 -10.91 -11.99
C PHE A 67 11.08 -9.82 -11.00
N VAL A 68 9.92 -9.95 -10.38
CA VAL A 68 9.45 -9.07 -9.31
C VAL A 68 9.40 -9.88 -8.02
N ARG A 69 10.11 -9.49 -6.98
CA ARG A 69 10.20 -10.30 -5.75
C ARG A 69 10.06 -9.50 -4.49
N TYR A 70 9.59 -10.11 -3.40
CA TYR A 70 9.62 -9.47 -2.07
C TYR A 70 9.09 -8.04 -2.11
N SER A 71 8.00 -7.80 -2.84
CA SER A 71 7.42 -6.47 -3.03
C SER A 71 5.95 -6.52 -2.65
N ASP A 72 5.42 -5.43 -2.14
CA ASP A 72 4.02 -5.29 -1.78
C ASP A 72 3.27 -4.49 -2.85
N PHE A 73 2.07 -4.95 -3.19
CA PHE A 73 1.18 -4.28 -4.13
C PHE A 73 -0.19 -4.08 -3.49
N TYR A 74 -0.45 -2.85 -3.10
CA TYR A 74 -1.66 -2.44 -2.42
C TYR A 74 -2.42 -1.37 -3.21
N ASN A 75 -3.75 -1.47 -3.23
CA ASN A 75 -4.62 -0.54 -3.94
C ASN A 75 -4.17 -0.22 -5.38
N ILE A 76 -3.97 -1.29 -6.17
CA ILE A 76 -3.62 -1.18 -7.60
C ILE A 76 -4.90 -1.23 -8.44
N ALA A 77 -5.25 -0.14 -9.11
CA ALA A 77 -6.59 0.05 -9.66
C ALA A 77 -6.89 -0.69 -10.97
N TYR A 78 -5.88 -0.91 -11.83
CA TYR A 78 -6.09 -1.49 -13.17
C TYR A 78 -5.38 -2.84 -13.34
N GLU A 79 -4.06 -2.86 -13.25
CA GLU A 79 -3.28 -4.09 -13.42
C GLU A 79 -1.98 -4.07 -12.60
N LEU A 80 -1.61 -5.22 -12.03
CA LEU A 80 -0.35 -5.35 -11.30
C LEU A 80 0.86 -5.28 -12.23
N PHE A 81 0.76 -6.00 -13.36
CA PHE A 81 1.83 -6.16 -14.35
C PHE A 81 1.26 -5.96 -15.76
N HIS A 82 1.78 -4.99 -16.50
CA HIS A 82 1.45 -4.76 -17.91
C HIS A 82 2.60 -5.20 -18.83
N GLY A 83 2.28 -5.83 -19.96
CA GLY A 83 3.27 -6.18 -20.99
C GLY A 83 3.74 -7.65 -20.94
N ASP A 84 5.01 -7.88 -21.28
CA ASP A 84 5.62 -9.20 -21.54
C ASP A 84 5.86 -10.04 -20.27
N SER A 85 6.61 -11.15 -20.39
CA SER A 85 6.86 -12.17 -19.37
C SER A 85 7.38 -11.59 -18.04
N VAL A 86 6.48 -11.30 -17.09
CA VAL A 86 6.79 -11.00 -15.70
C VAL A 86 6.56 -12.24 -14.84
N ILE A 87 7.54 -12.62 -14.02
CA ILE A 87 7.40 -13.63 -12.98
C ILE A 87 7.52 -12.94 -11.63
N PHE A 88 6.51 -13.09 -10.78
CA PHE A 88 6.54 -12.58 -9.41
C PHE A 88 6.64 -13.69 -8.38
N ASP A 89 7.37 -13.46 -7.29
CA ASP A 89 7.55 -14.44 -6.21
C ASP A 89 7.75 -13.75 -4.85
N ASN A 90 7.20 -14.31 -3.78
CA ASN A 90 7.23 -13.72 -2.43
C ASN A 90 6.71 -12.28 -2.35
N CYS A 91 5.75 -11.91 -3.21
CA CYS A 91 5.06 -10.62 -3.13
C CYS A 91 3.92 -10.65 -2.10
N ILE A 92 3.65 -9.50 -1.51
CA ILE A 92 2.51 -9.26 -0.60
C ILE A 92 1.47 -8.42 -1.35
N PHE A 93 0.21 -8.51 -0.91
CA PHE A 93 -0.93 -7.80 -1.48
C PHE A 93 -1.84 -7.30 -0.34
N SER A 94 -1.31 -6.45 0.54
CA SER A 94 -2.00 -6.03 1.76
C SER A 94 -1.67 -4.58 2.10
N ASN A 95 -2.46 -3.93 2.95
CA ASN A 95 -2.17 -2.55 3.32
C ASN A 95 -0.76 -2.47 3.94
N PRO A 96 0.17 -1.65 3.39
CA PRO A 96 1.52 -1.53 3.92
C PRO A 96 1.56 -0.80 5.26
N MET A 97 0.45 -0.22 5.73
CA MET A 97 0.34 0.56 6.96
C MET A 97 1.41 1.66 7.01
N ILE A 98 1.44 2.47 5.94
CA ILE A 98 2.30 3.66 5.84
C ILE A 98 1.71 4.78 6.71
N LEU A 99 2.54 5.66 7.28
CA LEU A 99 2.06 6.80 8.08
C LEU A 99 1.16 7.75 7.29
N ASP A 100 1.66 8.33 6.20
CA ASP A 100 0.85 9.18 5.31
C ASP A 100 1.52 9.37 3.92
N SER A 101 0.97 10.28 3.11
CA SER A 101 1.47 10.57 1.74
C SER A 101 2.79 11.33 1.69
N THR A 102 3.22 11.90 2.82
CA THR A 102 4.47 12.66 2.96
C THR A 102 5.51 11.90 3.79
N ASP A 103 5.06 10.94 4.58
CA ASP A 103 5.89 10.08 5.42
C ASP A 103 5.61 8.60 5.14
N PHE A 104 6.55 7.96 4.44
CA PHE A 104 6.47 6.55 4.04
C PHE A 104 7.00 5.55 5.08
N HIS A 105 7.27 5.97 6.32
CA HIS A 105 7.64 5.02 7.37
C HIS A 105 6.49 4.04 7.63
N LEU A 106 6.85 2.81 7.99
CA LEU A 106 5.89 1.76 8.34
C LEU A 106 5.39 1.93 9.78
N GLN A 107 4.12 1.67 10.00
CA GLN A 107 3.52 1.55 11.33
C GLN A 107 3.82 0.17 11.94
N ALA A 108 3.63 0.06 13.25
CA ALA A 108 3.71 -1.22 13.93
C ALA A 108 2.75 -2.23 13.28
N TYR A 109 3.15 -3.50 13.24
CA TYR A 109 2.39 -4.60 12.65
C TYR A 109 2.18 -4.55 11.12
N SER A 110 2.81 -3.60 10.43
CA SER A 110 2.85 -3.61 8.97
C SER A 110 3.32 -4.97 8.43
N PRO A 111 2.65 -5.52 7.40
CA PRO A 111 3.09 -6.76 6.75
C PRO A 111 4.42 -6.60 5.98
N CYS A 112 4.88 -5.36 5.80
CA CYS A 112 6.10 -5.02 5.07
C CYS A 112 7.36 -5.01 5.96
N ILE A 113 7.21 -5.18 7.29
CA ILE A 113 8.32 -5.22 8.24
C ILE A 113 9.03 -6.57 8.18
N ASP A 114 10.37 -6.58 8.06
CA ASP A 114 11.22 -7.77 8.02
C ASP A 114 10.82 -8.81 6.96
N THR A 115 10.13 -8.39 5.88
CA THR A 115 9.58 -9.29 4.86
C THR A 115 10.21 -9.17 3.46
N GLY A 116 11.20 -8.30 3.28
CA GLY A 116 11.98 -8.10 2.04
C GLY A 116 12.89 -9.28 1.64
N ASP A 117 13.86 -9.11 0.75
CA ASP A 117 14.77 -10.17 0.33
C ASP A 117 15.59 -10.69 1.53
N PRO A 118 15.65 -12.02 1.79
CA PRO A 118 16.35 -12.60 2.93
C PRO A 118 17.86 -12.31 3.01
N ASN A 119 18.47 -11.86 1.91
CA ASN A 119 19.91 -11.53 1.85
C ASN A 119 20.18 -10.03 1.98
N VAL A 120 19.13 -9.22 2.14
CA VAL A 120 19.21 -7.78 2.31
C VAL A 120 18.81 -7.48 3.75
N TYR A 121 19.62 -6.65 4.40
CA TYR A 121 19.49 -6.36 5.83
C TYR A 121 19.36 -4.87 6.06
N ASP A 122 18.56 -4.51 7.04
CA ASP A 122 18.44 -3.15 7.54
C ASP A 122 19.65 -2.78 8.43
N PRO A 123 19.86 -1.48 8.75
CA PRO A 123 20.99 -1.04 9.56
C PRO A 123 21.07 -1.67 10.96
N ASP A 124 19.97 -2.17 11.51
CA ASP A 124 19.90 -2.91 12.77
C ASP A 124 20.13 -4.42 12.63
N SER A 125 20.48 -4.88 11.42
CA SER A 125 20.79 -6.26 11.06
C SER A 125 19.59 -7.22 11.04
N THR A 126 18.36 -6.71 11.07
CA THR A 126 17.18 -7.53 10.75
C THR A 126 17.02 -7.67 9.23
N ARG A 127 16.08 -8.53 8.80
CA ARG A 127 15.80 -8.72 7.38
C ARG A 127 15.20 -7.43 6.85
N SER A 128 15.53 -7.02 5.63
CA SER A 128 15.05 -5.76 5.08
C SER A 128 13.53 -5.62 5.17
N ASP A 129 13.06 -4.49 5.66
CA ASP A 129 11.72 -3.97 5.37
C ASP A 129 11.55 -3.76 3.86
N MET A 130 10.32 -3.87 3.36
CA MET A 130 9.99 -3.39 2.01
C MET A 130 9.80 -1.87 2.03
N GLY A 131 10.12 -1.20 0.92
CA GLY A 131 9.90 0.25 0.76
C GLY A 131 11.15 1.11 0.99
N VAL A 132 10.97 2.43 0.94
CA VAL A 132 12.07 3.42 0.86
C VAL A 132 12.99 3.44 2.08
N TYR A 133 12.45 3.15 3.26
CA TYR A 133 13.19 3.13 4.52
C TYR A 133 13.83 1.78 4.83
N GLY A 134 13.63 0.77 3.97
CA GLY A 134 14.28 -0.54 4.08
C GLY A 134 15.65 -0.63 3.40
N GLY A 135 16.30 -1.75 3.62
CA GLY A 135 17.60 -2.17 3.13
C GLY A 135 18.79 -1.48 3.81
N PRO A 136 20.02 -1.73 3.32
CA PRO A 136 21.26 -1.37 4.03
C PRO A 136 21.49 0.13 4.19
N TRP A 137 20.79 0.94 3.40
CA TRP A 137 20.84 2.41 3.43
C TRP A 137 19.51 3.02 3.89
N GLY A 138 18.66 2.19 4.47
CA GLY A 138 17.40 2.59 5.08
C GLY A 138 17.61 3.25 6.43
N GLU A 139 16.55 3.32 7.21
CA GLU A 139 16.55 3.90 8.55
C GLU A 139 16.08 2.83 9.55
N SER A 140 16.71 2.79 10.72
CA SER A 140 16.17 2.02 11.85
C SER A 140 15.45 3.00 12.77
N TYR A 141 14.16 2.76 12.98
CA TYR A 141 13.25 3.63 13.70
C TYR A 141 12.27 2.79 14.52
N VAL A 142 11.55 3.43 15.44
CA VAL A 142 10.52 2.76 16.23
C VAL A 142 9.23 2.75 15.43
N TYR A 143 8.69 1.57 15.15
CA TYR A 143 7.36 1.43 14.57
C TYR A 143 6.30 1.89 15.57
N LEU A 144 5.48 2.86 15.16
CA LEU A 144 4.41 3.41 15.99
C LEU A 144 3.12 2.63 15.74
N ASP A 145 2.46 2.20 16.82
CA ASP A 145 1.09 1.68 16.82
C ASP A 145 0.13 2.88 16.84
N LEU A 146 -0.47 3.18 15.69
CA LEU A 146 -1.37 4.30 15.53
C LEU A 146 -2.82 3.81 15.40
N PRO A 147 -3.82 4.66 15.74
CA PRO A 147 -5.20 4.33 15.48
C PRO A 147 -5.42 4.01 13.98
N PRO A 148 -6.31 3.08 13.63
CA PRO A 148 -6.70 2.83 12.25
C PRO A 148 -7.22 4.10 11.56
N GLU A 149 -7.11 4.12 10.23
CA GLU A 149 -7.67 5.14 9.37
C GLU A 149 -9.17 5.29 9.59
N VAL A 150 -9.67 6.51 9.40
CA VAL A 150 -11.10 6.76 9.46
C VAL A 150 -11.79 5.98 8.35
N PRO A 151 -12.92 5.27 8.63
CA PRO A 151 -13.62 4.51 7.61
C PRO A 151 -14.03 5.41 6.45
N ASP A 152 -13.71 5.01 5.22
CA ASP A 152 -13.92 5.82 4.03
C ASP A 152 -15.35 5.64 3.48
N SER A 153 -15.84 6.70 2.82
CA SER A 153 -17.09 6.71 2.06
C SER A 153 -18.31 6.24 2.85
N LEU A 154 -18.44 6.72 4.10
CA LEU A 154 -19.62 6.48 4.91
C LEU A 154 -20.85 7.14 4.27
N GLU A 155 -21.74 6.32 3.73
CA GLU A 155 -23.02 6.72 3.16
C GLU A 155 -24.19 6.21 4.02
N THR A 156 -25.29 6.95 3.97
CA THR A 156 -26.51 6.62 4.73
C THR A 156 -27.73 6.65 3.81
N GLU A 157 -28.53 5.57 3.82
CA GLU A 157 -29.82 5.53 3.14
C GLU A 157 -30.95 5.34 4.17
N VAL A 158 -31.93 6.24 4.17
CA VAL A 158 -33.17 6.08 4.95
C VAL A 158 -34.23 5.53 4.02
N ALA A 159 -34.63 4.26 4.22
CA ALA A 159 -35.65 3.65 3.37
C ALA A 159 -37.00 4.35 3.54
N ALA A 160 -37.54 4.90 2.45
CA ALA A 160 -38.79 5.67 2.47
C ALA A 160 -39.96 4.82 3.01
N GLY A 161 -40.56 5.28 4.11
CA GLY A 161 -41.66 4.57 4.78
C GLY A 161 -41.23 3.44 5.72
N MET A 162 -39.93 3.33 6.05
CA MET A 162 -39.39 2.40 7.05
C MET A 162 -38.65 3.14 8.17
N ASP A 163 -38.56 2.49 9.35
CA ASP A 163 -37.74 2.96 10.49
C ASP A 163 -36.31 2.40 10.44
N THR A 164 -35.78 2.16 9.24
CA THR A 164 -34.45 1.55 9.01
C THR A 164 -33.51 2.54 8.35
N ILE A 165 -32.29 2.63 8.90
CA ILE A 165 -31.16 3.35 8.31
C ILE A 165 -30.15 2.32 7.84
N TYR A 166 -29.79 2.36 6.56
CA TYR A 166 -28.67 1.60 6.02
C TYR A 166 -27.41 2.45 6.11
N LEU A 167 -26.32 1.84 6.55
CA LEU A 167 -25.00 2.44 6.63
C LEU A 167 -24.08 1.59 5.74
N GLU A 168 -23.38 2.25 4.82
CA GLU A 168 -22.43 1.60 3.92
C GLU A 168 -21.11 2.39 3.99
N TRP A 169 -19.99 1.68 4.03
CA TRP A 169 -18.65 2.28 4.05
C TRP A 169 -17.65 1.31 3.43
N LEU A 170 -16.48 1.82 3.06
CA LEU A 170 -15.36 1.00 2.63
C LEU A 170 -14.61 0.46 3.85
N PHE A 171 -14.34 -0.85 3.82
CA PHE A 171 -13.59 -1.51 4.89
C PHE A 171 -12.16 -0.96 5.00
N ASN A 172 -11.73 -0.78 6.24
CA ASN A 172 -10.34 -0.65 6.66
C ASN A 172 -9.60 -1.94 6.32
N THR A 173 -8.32 -1.81 6.05
CA THR A 173 -7.50 -2.88 5.46
C THR A 173 -6.16 -3.06 6.16
N GLU A 174 -5.88 -2.25 7.19
CA GLU A 174 -4.74 -2.38 8.08
C GLU A 174 -4.71 -3.79 8.69
N ALA A 175 -3.52 -4.38 8.75
CA ALA A 175 -3.37 -5.78 9.15
C ALA A 175 -3.75 -6.03 10.63
N ASP A 176 -3.69 -4.98 11.45
CA ASP A 176 -4.05 -4.98 12.87
C ASP A 176 -5.47 -4.43 13.14
N PHE A 177 -6.25 -4.13 12.09
CA PHE A 177 -7.64 -3.71 12.24
C PHE A 177 -8.47 -4.78 12.94
N ASN A 178 -9.22 -4.38 13.97
CA ASN A 178 -9.98 -5.29 14.81
C ASN A 178 -11.47 -5.36 14.44
N ARG A 179 -12.20 -4.25 14.62
CA ARG A 179 -13.66 -4.18 14.40
C ARG A 179 -14.16 -2.74 14.31
N TYR A 180 -15.40 -2.59 13.86
CA TYR A 180 -16.15 -1.35 13.96
C TYR A 180 -17.01 -1.30 15.21
N GLN A 181 -17.28 -0.09 15.69
CA GLN A 181 -18.27 0.18 16.72
C GLN A 181 -19.16 1.34 16.26
N PHE A 182 -20.47 1.10 16.21
CA PHE A 182 -21.46 2.09 15.80
C PHE A 182 -22.10 2.74 17.01
N HIS A 183 -22.06 4.06 17.07
CA HIS A 183 -22.66 4.83 18.14
C HIS A 183 -23.70 5.84 17.61
N ARG A 184 -24.77 6.06 18.37
CA ARG A 184 -25.83 7.01 18.04
C ARG A 184 -26.32 7.79 19.26
N ASP A 185 -26.39 9.11 19.13
CA ASP A 185 -26.98 10.00 20.14
C ASP A 185 -27.84 11.08 19.46
N THR A 186 -28.68 11.74 20.26
CA THR A 186 -29.43 12.94 19.86
C THR A 186 -28.71 14.24 20.24
N VAL A 187 -27.63 14.15 21.02
CA VAL A 187 -26.79 15.28 21.43
C VAL A 187 -25.63 15.43 20.43
N ASP A 188 -25.47 16.63 19.88
CA ASP A 188 -24.34 16.93 18.99
C ASP A 188 -22.99 16.88 19.74
N GLY A 189 -21.95 16.36 19.08
CA GLY A 189 -20.62 16.19 19.67
C GLY A 189 -20.54 15.19 20.84
N PHE A 190 -21.50 14.26 20.94
CA PHE A 190 -21.51 13.24 21.99
C PHE A 190 -20.23 12.38 21.98
N GLN A 191 -19.85 11.87 23.15
CA GLN A 191 -18.72 10.95 23.27
C GLN A 191 -19.20 9.50 23.11
N PRO A 192 -18.60 8.71 22.21
CA PRO A 192 -18.86 7.28 22.12
C PRO A 192 -18.68 6.57 23.47
N SER A 193 -19.64 5.74 23.84
CA SER A 193 -19.62 4.94 25.05
C SER A 193 -20.52 3.70 24.90
N VAL A 194 -20.49 2.81 25.89
CA VAL A 194 -21.38 1.65 25.94
C VAL A 194 -22.86 2.01 25.99
N PHE A 195 -23.23 3.24 26.39
CA PHE A 195 -24.63 3.67 26.51
C PHE A 195 -25.25 4.08 25.18
N ASN A 196 -24.43 4.44 24.20
CA ASN A 196 -24.88 4.86 22.87
C ASN A 196 -24.37 3.93 21.76
N LEU A 197 -23.77 2.79 22.13
CA LEU A 197 -23.39 1.73 21.21
C LEU A 197 -24.64 1.02 20.66
N ILE A 198 -24.74 0.93 19.34
CA ILE A 198 -25.87 0.32 18.64
C ILE A 198 -25.50 -0.92 17.82
N ALA A 199 -24.22 -1.08 17.43
CA ALA A 199 -23.74 -2.28 16.73
C ALA A 199 -22.21 -2.43 16.80
N GLU A 200 -21.73 -3.67 16.67
CA GLU A 200 -20.32 -4.05 16.50
C GLU A 200 -20.26 -5.18 15.44
N PRO A 201 -20.31 -4.84 14.14
CA PRO A 201 -20.32 -5.83 13.08
C PRO A 201 -18.99 -6.56 12.92
#